data_AF-A0A8J3QCR3-F1
#
_entry.id   AF-A0A8J3QCR3-F1
#
_cell.length_a   1.000
_cell.length_b   1.000
_cell.length_c   1.000
_cell.angle_alpha   90.00
_cell.angle_beta   90.00
_cell.angle_gamma   90.00
#
_symmetry.space_group_name_H-M   'P 1'
#
loop_
_entity.id
_entity.type
_entity.pdbx_description
1 polymer ?
#
loop_
_entity_poly.entity_id
_entity_poly.type
_entity_poly.pdbx_seq_one_letter_code
_entity_poly.pdbx_strand_id
1 'polypeptide(L)'
;MTPIQIFGAWHCSDDFCTWGTARTVTQFDSQNHWLIDRGNGQPSVNVVVLSFVNPLKLLNQTTDATTLGGVPRGMTPEIVNYFTSRGIRVMLSIGGITYTDDWDAALAANGTLLGQRAAAVASQLGVGIEIDYEQNTDPNVTALQAFIDAYRAIHPYDASGANPRARLTIDVAAGDRWLIALNRKATADWLRPGNPVLDYANAMVPARQPSVSSAQANWQEHVDGKAQYNPPVPPLAPAKFTGGLYVANGRSPLPECTNFAGSVQKAIAPYLQSVAPNGAGTTAGMLGFMFWAAERPSTRGIGTVPPNTCQGGIGTAATTFGIQTPMPALRQS
;
A
#
# COMPACT_ATOMS: atom_id res chain seq x y z
N MET A 1 -20.47 0.56 -13.56
CA MET A 1 -19.56 0.26 -12.44
C MET A 1 -18.15 0.50 -12.93
N THR A 2 -17.37 1.27 -12.20
CA THR A 2 -16.01 1.61 -12.60
C THR A 2 -15.07 0.41 -12.34
N PRO A 3 -14.15 0.06 -13.27
CA PRO A 3 -13.21 -1.04 -13.06
C PRO A 3 -12.25 -0.81 -11.88
N ILE A 4 -11.93 -1.90 -11.17
CA ILE A 4 -10.88 -1.92 -10.15
C ILE A 4 -9.52 -1.96 -10.84
N GLN A 5 -8.65 -1.00 -10.50
CA GLN A 5 -7.32 -0.85 -11.10
C GLN A 5 -6.21 -1.31 -10.16
N ILE A 6 -6.44 -1.22 -8.85
CA ILE A 6 -5.50 -1.67 -7.82
C ILE A 6 -6.11 -2.83 -7.05
N PHE A 7 -5.45 -3.96 -7.05
CA PHE A 7 -5.85 -5.10 -6.25
C PHE A 7 -4.59 -5.76 -5.73
N GLY A 8 -4.22 -5.40 -4.50
CA GLY A 8 -2.88 -5.66 -3.99
C GLY A 8 -2.83 -6.12 -2.55
N ALA A 9 -1.64 -6.49 -2.11
CA ALA A 9 -1.39 -6.94 -0.75
C ALA A 9 -0.14 -6.27 -0.17
N TRP A 10 -0.22 -5.89 1.11
CA TRP A 10 0.97 -5.67 1.91
C TRP A 10 1.52 -7.01 2.37
N HIS A 11 2.85 -7.17 2.32
CA HIS A 11 3.50 -8.46 2.53
C HIS A 11 4.59 -8.37 3.59
N CYS A 12 4.49 -9.25 4.60
CA CYS A 12 5.29 -9.18 5.81
C CYS A 12 6.42 -10.23 5.91
N SER A 13 6.66 -11.04 4.87
CA SER A 13 7.55 -12.19 4.98
C SER A 13 7.15 -13.17 6.11
N ASP A 14 8.00 -14.15 6.41
CA ASP A 14 7.84 -15.15 7.47
C ASP A 14 8.36 -14.70 8.85
N ASP A 15 8.98 -13.52 8.92
CA ASP A 15 9.66 -12.97 10.10
C ASP A 15 9.02 -11.67 10.61
N PHE A 16 7.68 -11.59 10.52
CA PHE A 16 6.89 -10.55 11.20
C PHE A 16 7.14 -9.14 10.66
N CYS A 17 7.15 -9.00 9.34
CA CYS A 17 7.42 -7.77 8.59
C CYS A 17 8.86 -7.26 8.71
N THR A 18 9.78 -8.06 9.27
CA THR A 18 11.19 -7.65 9.42
C THR A 18 11.96 -7.77 8.11
N TRP A 19 11.68 -8.79 7.28
CA TRP A 19 12.42 -9.10 6.06
C TRP A 19 13.94 -9.20 6.28
N GLY A 20 14.38 -9.65 7.46
CA GLY A 20 15.77 -9.64 7.86
C GLY A 20 16.61 -10.74 7.21
N THR A 21 15.96 -11.76 6.64
CA THR A 21 16.63 -12.93 6.06
C THR A 21 16.26 -13.14 4.60
N ALA A 22 17.27 -13.32 3.75
CA ALA A 22 17.06 -13.72 2.36
C ALA A 22 16.51 -15.14 2.26
N ARG A 23 15.52 -15.34 1.39
CA ARG A 23 14.95 -16.65 1.08
C ARG A 23 15.20 -16.99 -0.38
N THR A 24 15.35 -18.27 -0.66
CA THR A 24 15.35 -18.72 -2.06
C THR A 24 13.95 -18.52 -2.65
N VAL A 25 13.86 -18.30 -3.96
CA VAL A 25 12.57 -18.17 -4.66
C VAL A 25 11.69 -19.40 -4.44
N THR A 26 12.27 -20.61 -4.37
CA THR A 26 11.52 -21.85 -4.08
C THR A 26 10.91 -21.86 -2.68
N GLN A 27 11.64 -21.43 -1.65
CA GLN A 27 11.12 -21.33 -0.28
C GLN A 27 10.05 -20.24 -0.17
N PHE A 28 10.24 -19.12 -0.88
CA PHE A 28 9.27 -18.04 -0.92
C PHE A 28 7.98 -18.48 -1.61
N ASP A 29 8.10 -19.14 -2.77
CA ASP A 29 6.98 -19.63 -3.57
C ASP A 29 6.11 -20.65 -2.82
N SER A 30 6.72 -21.62 -2.12
CA SER A 30 5.97 -22.64 -1.39
C SER A 30 5.02 -22.07 -0.31
N GLN A 31 5.27 -20.84 0.14
CA GLN A 31 4.47 -20.13 1.14
C GLN A 31 3.53 -19.07 0.53
N ASN A 32 3.90 -18.53 -0.64
CA ASN A 32 3.26 -17.35 -1.22
C ASN A 32 2.67 -17.55 -2.62
N HIS A 33 2.66 -18.79 -3.13
CA HIS A 33 2.22 -19.12 -4.48
C HIS A 33 0.86 -18.54 -4.85
N TRP A 34 -0.06 -18.41 -3.88
CA TRP A 34 -1.39 -17.86 -4.12
C TRP A 34 -1.37 -16.43 -4.66
N LEU A 35 -0.33 -15.63 -4.39
CA LEU A 35 -0.22 -14.26 -4.93
C LEU A 35 -0.03 -14.25 -6.44
N ILE A 36 0.75 -15.21 -6.95
CA ILE A 36 1.14 -15.31 -8.36
C ILE A 36 0.25 -16.25 -9.18
N ASP A 37 -0.50 -17.13 -8.52
CA ASP A 37 -1.39 -18.08 -9.15
C ASP A 37 -2.68 -18.24 -8.34
N ARG A 38 -3.79 -17.82 -8.95
CA ARG A 38 -5.16 -17.99 -8.44
C ARG A 38 -5.80 -19.35 -8.74
N GLY A 39 -5.00 -20.34 -9.12
CA GLY A 39 -5.43 -21.69 -9.52
C GLY A 39 -5.65 -21.86 -11.03
N ASN A 40 -5.22 -20.88 -11.83
CA ASN A 40 -5.37 -20.90 -13.30
C ASN A 40 -4.14 -20.34 -14.04
N GLY A 41 -2.99 -20.25 -13.37
CA GLY A 41 -1.75 -19.73 -13.92
C GLY A 41 -1.68 -18.20 -14.01
N GLN A 42 -2.66 -17.47 -13.45
CA GLN A 42 -2.66 -16.00 -13.44
C GLN A 42 -2.54 -15.44 -12.01
N PRO A 43 -1.92 -14.26 -11.83
CA PRO A 43 -1.83 -13.59 -10.53
C PRO A 43 -3.17 -13.35 -9.83
N SER A 44 -3.18 -13.48 -8.51
CA SER A 44 -4.30 -13.08 -7.64
C SER A 44 -4.32 -11.58 -7.37
N VAL A 45 -3.17 -10.91 -7.50
CA VAL A 45 -2.99 -9.47 -7.27
C VAL A 45 -2.24 -8.84 -8.44
N ASN A 46 -2.30 -7.52 -8.58
CA ASN A 46 -1.53 -6.78 -9.58
C ASN A 46 -0.47 -5.84 -8.98
N VAL A 47 -0.45 -5.70 -7.64
CA VAL A 47 0.63 -5.05 -6.88
C VAL A 47 0.88 -5.75 -5.55
N VAL A 48 2.14 -5.80 -5.14
CA VAL A 48 2.56 -6.19 -3.79
C VAL A 48 3.43 -5.09 -3.20
N VAL A 49 3.16 -4.73 -1.95
CA VAL A 49 3.96 -3.78 -1.18
C VAL A 49 4.71 -4.55 -0.10
N LEU A 50 6.04 -4.52 -0.13
CA LEU A 50 6.88 -5.23 0.86
C LEU A 50 7.02 -4.35 2.11
N SER A 51 6.55 -4.88 3.23
CA SER A 51 6.46 -4.20 4.52
C SER A 51 7.44 -4.84 5.51
N PHE A 52 8.48 -4.17 6.00
CA PHE A 52 8.79 -2.74 5.86
C PHE A 52 10.29 -2.41 5.74
N VAL A 53 10.59 -1.24 5.18
CA VAL A 53 11.90 -0.59 5.23
C VAL A 53 11.92 0.42 6.37
N ASN A 54 12.95 0.38 7.21
CA ASN A 54 13.15 1.36 8.28
C ASN A 54 13.70 2.68 7.71
N PRO A 55 13.04 3.84 7.93
CA PRO A 55 13.44 5.13 7.35
C PRO A 55 14.81 5.61 7.84
N LEU A 56 15.13 5.45 9.13
CA LEU A 56 16.40 5.90 9.70
C LEU A 56 17.57 5.05 9.22
N LYS A 57 17.38 3.73 9.11
CA LYS A 57 18.38 2.84 8.50
C LYS A 57 18.58 3.12 7.02
N LEU A 58 17.51 3.44 6.29
CA LEU A 58 17.59 3.84 4.88
C LEU A 58 18.37 5.16 4.72
N LEU A 59 18.07 6.17 5.54
CA LEU A 59 18.81 7.44 5.55
C LEU A 59 20.32 7.21 5.76
N ASN A 60 20.65 6.42 6.77
CA ASN A 60 22.03 6.16 7.19
C ASN A 60 22.74 5.08 6.34
N GLN A 61 22.03 4.46 5.38
CA GLN A 61 22.50 3.31 4.60
C GLN A 61 23.08 2.18 5.48
N THR A 62 22.42 1.90 6.60
CA THR A 62 22.91 0.95 7.61
C THR A 62 23.10 -0.45 7.02
N THR A 63 24.24 -1.07 7.31
CA THR A 63 24.48 -2.48 7.00
C THR A 63 24.72 -3.22 8.30
N ASP A 64 23.84 -4.18 8.61
CA ASP A 64 23.88 -4.98 9.82
C ASP A 64 23.33 -6.40 9.56
N ALA A 65 22.95 -7.13 10.62
CA ALA A 65 22.44 -8.48 10.51
C ALA A 65 21.14 -8.59 9.70
N THR A 66 20.29 -7.55 9.66
CA THR A 66 18.98 -7.58 9.00
C THR A 66 18.90 -6.68 7.77
N THR A 67 19.83 -5.74 7.60
CA THR A 67 19.83 -4.76 6.51
C THR A 67 21.14 -4.71 5.73
N LEU A 68 21.04 -4.36 4.45
CA LEU A 68 22.15 -4.06 3.55
C LEU A 68 21.89 -2.71 2.90
N GLY A 69 22.71 -1.69 3.22
CA GLY A 69 22.50 -0.33 2.72
C GLY A 69 21.17 0.30 3.15
N GLY A 70 20.62 -0.11 4.29
CA GLY A 70 19.34 0.33 4.83
C GLY A 70 18.12 -0.46 4.34
N VAL A 71 18.28 -1.33 3.32
CA VAL A 71 17.22 -2.19 2.80
C VAL A 71 17.24 -3.53 3.55
N PRO A 72 16.10 -4.08 4.00
CA PRO A 72 16.04 -5.42 4.59
C PRO A 72 16.62 -6.48 3.65
N ARG A 73 17.46 -7.39 4.19
CA ARG A 73 18.19 -8.39 3.39
C ARG A 73 17.30 -9.37 2.64
N GLY A 74 16.05 -9.54 3.07
CA GLY A 74 15.04 -10.36 2.41
C GLY A 74 14.39 -9.71 1.18
N MET A 75 14.48 -8.38 1.04
CA MET A 75 13.92 -7.66 -0.10
C MET A 75 14.91 -7.65 -1.28
N THR A 76 15.18 -8.82 -1.84
CA THR A 76 16.21 -9.02 -2.88
C THR A 76 15.67 -8.80 -4.30
N PRO A 77 16.56 -8.56 -5.29
CA PRO A 77 16.17 -8.53 -6.70
C PRO A 77 15.46 -9.81 -7.17
N GLU A 78 15.82 -10.98 -6.64
CA GLU A 78 15.19 -12.26 -6.99
C GLU A 78 13.73 -12.33 -6.51
N ILE A 79 13.44 -11.82 -5.30
CA ILE A 79 12.06 -11.72 -4.79
C ILE A 79 11.26 -10.66 -5.57
N VAL A 80 11.88 -9.53 -5.93
CA VAL A 80 11.22 -8.56 -6.82
C VAL A 80 10.93 -9.18 -8.19
N ASN A 81 11.87 -9.94 -8.76
CA ASN A 81 11.72 -10.63 -10.03
C ASN A 81 10.66 -11.74 -9.97
N TYR A 82 10.49 -12.41 -8.83
CA TYR A 82 9.43 -13.39 -8.62
C TYR A 82 8.03 -12.82 -8.95
N PHE A 83 7.76 -11.59 -8.52
CA PHE A 83 6.50 -10.90 -8.83
C PHE A 83 6.50 -10.26 -10.23
N THR A 84 7.55 -9.49 -10.56
CA THR A 84 7.56 -8.67 -11.78
C THR A 84 7.62 -9.49 -13.07
N SER A 85 8.24 -10.68 -13.06
CA SER A 85 8.19 -11.63 -14.19
C SER A 85 6.78 -12.13 -14.53
N ARG A 86 5.80 -11.87 -13.66
CA ARG A 86 4.38 -12.21 -13.83
C ARG A 86 3.49 -10.97 -13.96
N GLY A 87 4.09 -9.81 -14.21
CA GLY A 87 3.40 -8.54 -14.40
C GLY A 87 2.89 -7.87 -13.12
N ILE A 88 3.15 -8.46 -11.94
CA ILE A 88 2.80 -7.85 -10.65
C ILE A 88 3.77 -6.69 -10.37
N ARG A 89 3.24 -5.52 -10.04
CA ARG A 89 4.05 -4.37 -9.61
C ARG A 89 4.55 -4.60 -8.18
N VAL A 90 5.76 -4.15 -7.88
CA VAL A 90 6.34 -4.25 -6.53
C VAL A 90 6.64 -2.86 -6.02
N MET A 91 6.37 -2.64 -4.75
CA MET A 91 6.73 -1.43 -4.01
C MET A 91 7.37 -1.80 -2.68
N LEU A 92 8.17 -0.90 -2.11
CA LEU A 92 8.63 -1.01 -0.73
C LEU A 92 7.87 0.02 0.12
N SER A 93 7.29 -0.44 1.23
CA SER A 93 6.73 0.47 2.23
C SER A 93 7.81 0.88 3.21
N ILE A 94 8.05 2.19 3.33
CA ILE A 94 8.95 2.77 4.32
C ILE A 94 8.11 3.13 5.55
N GLY A 95 8.34 2.45 6.66
CA GLY A 95 7.70 2.75 7.93
C GLY A 95 6.65 1.74 8.39
N GLY A 96 5.45 2.23 8.69
CA GLY A 96 4.47 1.59 9.56
C GLY A 96 4.61 2.06 11.00
N ILE A 97 3.59 1.83 11.83
CA ILE A 97 3.47 2.34 13.21
C ILE A 97 4.65 1.95 14.11
N THR A 98 5.36 0.87 13.78
CA THR A 98 6.57 0.41 14.49
C THR A 98 7.76 1.36 14.31
N TYR A 99 7.78 2.15 13.24
CA TYR A 99 8.91 3.01 12.87
C TYR A 99 8.52 4.50 12.86
N THR A 100 7.46 4.90 13.55
CA THR A 100 7.06 6.32 13.67
C THR A 100 8.20 7.18 14.20
N ASP A 101 8.87 6.73 15.27
CA ASP A 101 10.02 7.46 15.85
C ASP A 101 11.22 7.52 14.91
N ASP A 102 11.48 6.46 14.14
CA ASP A 102 12.56 6.44 13.16
C ASP A 102 12.26 7.35 11.96
N TRP A 103 10.99 7.48 11.56
CA TRP A 103 10.55 8.47 10.58
C TRP A 103 10.79 9.88 11.09
N ASP A 104 10.37 10.18 12.33
CA ASP A 104 10.57 11.49 12.95
C ASP A 104 12.07 11.83 13.00
N ALA A 105 12.90 10.89 13.44
CA ALA A 105 14.36 11.05 13.47
C ALA A 105 14.96 11.27 12.08
N ALA A 106 14.55 10.50 11.08
CA ALA A 106 15.08 10.61 9.72
C ALA A 106 14.67 11.92 9.03
N LEU A 107 13.41 12.36 9.21
CA LEU A 107 12.91 13.63 8.68
C LEU A 107 13.55 14.83 9.38
N ALA A 108 13.73 14.77 10.70
CA ALA A 108 14.44 15.81 11.45
C ALA A 108 15.92 15.90 11.07
N ALA A 109 16.55 14.75 10.78
CA ALA A 109 17.93 14.71 10.34
C ALA A 109 18.10 15.29 8.92
N ASN A 110 17.41 14.71 7.92
CA ASN A 110 17.48 15.18 6.53
C ASN A 110 16.40 14.52 5.63
N GLY A 111 15.20 15.10 5.56
CA GLY A 111 14.13 14.62 4.67
C GLY A 111 14.52 14.57 3.18
N THR A 112 15.27 15.56 2.69
CA THR A 112 15.76 15.60 1.29
C THR A 112 16.66 14.40 0.98
N LEU A 113 17.64 14.11 1.84
CA LEU A 113 18.54 12.97 1.65
C LEU A 113 17.77 11.65 1.75
N LEU A 114 16.82 11.51 2.68
CA LEU A 114 15.98 10.32 2.76
C LEU A 114 15.22 10.09 1.44
N GLY A 115 14.68 11.14 0.81
CA GLY A 115 14.01 11.06 -0.49
C GLY A 115 14.95 10.60 -1.61
N GLN A 116 16.20 11.09 -1.61
CA GLN A 116 17.24 10.63 -2.54
C GLN A 116 17.59 9.15 -2.32
N ARG A 117 17.67 8.69 -1.06
CA ARG A 117 17.93 7.27 -0.74
C ARG A 117 16.79 6.38 -1.19
N ALA A 118 15.54 6.78 -0.95
CA ALA A 118 14.36 6.07 -1.44
C ALA A 118 14.35 5.98 -2.98
N ALA A 119 14.67 7.07 -3.69
CA ALA A 119 14.76 7.07 -5.15
C ALA A 119 15.90 6.19 -5.69
N ALA A 120 17.03 6.13 -4.97
CA ALA A 120 18.15 5.26 -5.32
C ALA A 120 17.76 3.77 -5.19
N VAL A 121 17.11 3.37 -4.10
CA VAL A 121 16.64 2.00 -3.91
C VAL A 121 15.56 1.63 -4.93
N ALA A 122 14.61 2.54 -5.20
CA ALA A 122 13.63 2.37 -6.27
C ALA A 122 14.30 2.10 -7.63
N SER A 123 15.36 2.85 -7.94
CA SER A 123 16.15 2.65 -9.16
C SER A 123 16.87 1.31 -9.20
N GLN A 124 17.47 0.92 -8.09
CA GLN A 124 18.25 -0.31 -7.98
C GLN A 124 17.38 -1.56 -8.14
N LEU A 125 16.19 -1.58 -7.54
CA LEU A 125 15.31 -2.74 -7.54
C LEU A 125 14.22 -2.69 -8.62
N GLY A 126 14.00 -1.54 -9.26
CA GLY A 126 12.94 -1.38 -10.26
C GLY A 126 11.53 -1.36 -9.64
N VAL A 127 11.39 -0.80 -8.43
CA VAL A 127 10.17 -0.83 -7.61
C VAL A 127 9.65 0.58 -7.30
N GLY A 128 8.38 0.69 -6.95
CA GLY A 128 7.81 1.92 -6.37
C GLY A 128 8.09 2.06 -4.87
N ILE A 129 7.71 3.19 -4.29
CA ILE A 129 7.81 3.45 -2.84
C ILE A 129 6.45 3.84 -2.28
N GLU A 130 6.14 3.30 -1.10
CA GLU A 130 5.05 3.75 -0.26
C GLU A 130 5.60 4.46 0.97
N ILE A 131 5.07 5.64 1.26
CA ILE A 131 5.29 6.38 2.49
C ILE A 131 4.29 5.86 3.52
N ASP A 132 4.76 5.14 4.53
CA ASP A 132 3.94 4.69 5.63
C ASP A 132 4.41 5.38 6.92
N TYR A 133 4.09 6.67 7.02
CA TYR A 133 4.50 7.52 8.14
C TYR A 133 3.31 7.74 9.06
N GLU A 134 3.25 7.01 10.17
CA GLU A 134 2.08 6.95 11.05
C GLU A 134 2.17 7.90 12.27
N GLN A 135 2.80 9.07 12.13
CA GLN A 135 2.82 10.10 13.19
C GLN A 135 1.51 10.88 13.22
N ASN A 136 0.71 10.64 14.25
CA ASN A 136 -0.64 11.20 14.35
C ASN A 136 -0.72 12.57 15.04
N THR A 137 0.26 12.96 15.84
CA THR A 137 0.13 14.14 16.71
C THR A 137 0.69 15.39 16.05
N ASP A 138 1.94 15.35 15.61
CA ASP A 138 2.64 16.49 14.99
C ASP A 138 3.62 16.01 13.91
N PRO A 139 3.12 15.46 12.79
CA PRO A 139 3.98 14.94 11.73
C PRO A 139 4.76 16.08 11.06
N ASN A 140 6.04 15.84 10.77
CA ASN A 140 6.89 16.82 10.09
C ASN A 140 6.59 16.89 8.58
N VAL A 141 5.45 17.47 8.23
CA VAL A 141 4.96 17.57 6.85
C VAL A 141 5.87 18.41 5.93
N THR A 142 6.64 19.34 6.50
CA THR A 142 7.62 20.14 5.74
C THR A 142 8.80 19.29 5.30
N ALA A 143 9.39 18.51 6.20
CA ALA A 143 10.47 17.60 5.83
C ALA A 143 9.97 16.46 4.94
N LEU A 144 8.73 16.00 5.12
CA LEU A 144 8.12 15.00 4.23
C LEU A 144 7.88 15.57 2.83
N GLN A 145 7.50 16.84 2.68
CA GLN A 145 7.48 17.50 1.38
C GLN A 145 8.87 17.49 0.72
N ALA A 146 9.92 17.80 1.47
CA ALA A 146 11.29 17.77 0.96
C ALA A 146 11.72 16.35 0.52
N PHE A 147 11.28 15.30 1.24
CA PHE A 147 11.42 13.91 0.81
C PHE A 147 10.75 13.66 -0.55
N ILE A 148 9.47 14.08 -0.70
CA ILE A 148 8.69 13.89 -1.92
C ILE A 148 9.36 14.63 -3.09
N ASP A 149 9.75 15.88 -2.90
CA ASP A 149 10.39 16.70 -3.93
C ASP A 149 11.71 16.07 -4.40
N ALA A 150 12.52 15.58 -3.45
CA ALA A 150 13.77 14.90 -3.76
C ALA A 150 13.57 13.58 -4.51
N TYR A 151 12.54 12.81 -4.14
CA TYR A 151 12.18 11.59 -4.87
C TYR A 151 11.72 11.93 -6.31
N ARG A 152 10.84 12.93 -6.44
CA ARG A 152 10.30 13.37 -7.74
C ARG A 152 11.34 14.02 -8.65
N ALA A 153 12.41 14.59 -8.10
CA ALA A 153 13.54 15.08 -8.89
C ALA A 153 14.28 13.96 -9.65
N ILE A 154 14.26 12.73 -9.13
CA ILE A 154 14.87 11.56 -9.79
C ILE A 154 13.83 10.77 -10.60
N HIS A 155 12.64 10.56 -10.02
CA HIS A 155 11.52 9.86 -10.66
C HIS A 155 10.29 10.77 -10.75
N PRO A 156 10.19 11.60 -11.81
CA PRO A 156 9.04 12.45 -12.04
C PRO A 156 7.73 11.65 -12.07
N TYR A 157 6.61 12.33 -11.79
CA TYR A 157 5.29 11.73 -11.86
C TYR A 157 5.03 11.13 -13.25
N ASP A 158 4.62 9.85 -13.29
CA ASP A 158 4.32 9.12 -14.52
C ASP A 158 2.85 8.68 -14.54
N ALA A 159 2.01 9.49 -15.20
CA ALA A 159 0.58 9.21 -15.32
C ALA A 159 0.27 7.91 -16.09
N SER A 160 1.17 7.44 -16.98
CA SER A 160 0.94 6.20 -17.71
C SER A 160 1.22 4.97 -16.85
N GLY A 161 1.92 5.13 -15.72
CA GLY A 161 2.34 4.03 -14.85
C GLY A 161 3.29 3.04 -15.52
N ALA A 162 4.00 3.47 -16.57
CA ALA A 162 4.90 2.59 -17.33
C ALA A 162 6.19 2.36 -16.53
N ASN A 163 6.70 3.41 -15.89
CA ASN A 163 7.87 3.36 -15.03
C ASN A 163 7.47 2.97 -13.59
N PRO A 164 7.72 1.72 -13.13
CA PRO A 164 7.36 1.31 -11.77
C PRO A 164 8.07 2.15 -10.70
N ARG A 165 9.26 2.68 -11.01
CA ARG A 165 10.06 3.53 -10.11
C ARG A 165 9.46 4.91 -9.90
N ALA A 166 8.54 5.34 -10.76
CA ALA A 166 7.83 6.59 -10.58
C ALA A 166 6.61 6.43 -9.67
N ARG A 167 6.24 5.21 -9.26
CA ARG A 167 5.11 5.01 -8.36
C ARG A 167 5.51 5.42 -6.93
N LEU A 168 4.93 6.50 -6.44
CA LEU A 168 5.08 6.99 -5.07
C LEU A 168 3.70 7.16 -4.43
N THR A 169 3.43 6.42 -3.37
CA THR A 169 2.14 6.40 -2.66
C THR A 169 2.32 6.80 -1.21
N ILE A 170 1.20 7.00 -0.52
CA ILE A 170 1.16 7.22 0.92
C ILE A 170 0.11 6.31 1.54
N ASP A 171 0.43 5.67 2.66
CA ASP A 171 -0.57 5.02 3.50
C ASP A 171 -1.15 6.08 4.44
N VAL A 172 -2.48 6.17 4.48
CA VAL A 172 -3.25 7.10 5.29
C VAL A 172 -4.20 6.32 6.18
N ALA A 173 -4.73 6.98 7.22
CA ALA A 173 -5.65 6.35 8.14
C ALA A 173 -6.87 5.73 7.42
N ALA A 174 -7.50 4.73 8.04
CA ALA A 174 -8.68 4.06 7.47
C ALA A 174 -9.79 5.05 7.09
N GLY A 175 -9.96 6.09 7.90
CA GLY A 175 -10.75 7.29 7.62
C GLY A 175 -10.08 8.51 8.29
N ASP A 176 -10.63 9.70 8.06
CA ASP A 176 -9.97 10.96 8.41
C ASP A 176 -9.89 11.32 9.90
N ARG A 177 -10.20 10.38 10.80
CA ARG A 177 -10.16 10.59 12.27
C ARG A 177 -8.78 10.39 12.89
N TRP A 178 -7.82 9.89 12.11
CA TRP A 178 -6.45 9.62 12.51
C TRP A 178 -5.52 10.06 11.37
N LEU A 179 -4.25 10.31 11.67
CA LEU A 179 -3.27 10.95 10.78
C LEU A 179 -3.78 12.26 10.17
N ILE A 180 -4.54 13.05 10.94
CA ILE A 180 -5.32 14.20 10.43
C ILE A 180 -4.44 15.18 9.64
N ALA A 181 -3.26 15.51 10.15
CA ALA A 181 -2.35 16.44 9.47
C ALA A 181 -1.78 15.87 8.16
N LEU A 182 -1.51 14.56 8.10
CA LEU A 182 -1.07 13.89 6.89
C LEU A 182 -2.19 13.77 5.87
N ASN A 183 -3.39 13.36 6.30
CA ASN A 183 -4.55 13.29 5.41
C ASN A 183 -4.85 14.67 4.82
N ARG A 184 -4.87 15.71 5.67
CA ARG A 184 -5.02 17.09 5.21
C ARG A 184 -3.99 17.45 4.16
N LYS A 185 -2.70 17.16 4.40
CA LYS A 185 -1.64 17.52 3.47
C LYS A 185 -1.71 16.72 2.17
N ALA A 186 -2.02 15.42 2.27
CA ALA A 186 -2.15 14.53 1.13
C ALA A 186 -3.32 14.94 0.23
N THR A 187 -4.50 15.17 0.79
CA THR A 187 -5.68 15.60 0.01
C THR A 187 -5.53 17.02 -0.49
N ALA A 188 -5.04 17.92 0.35
CA ALA A 188 -4.90 19.32 -0.01
C ALA A 188 -3.85 19.54 -1.08
N ASP A 189 -2.71 18.83 -1.09
CA ASP A 189 -1.57 19.17 -1.95
C ASP A 189 -1.07 18.01 -2.83
N TRP A 190 -0.94 16.81 -2.27
CA TRP A 190 -0.17 15.75 -2.92
C TRP A 190 -0.95 14.90 -3.92
N LEU A 191 -2.24 14.73 -3.68
CA LEU A 191 -3.14 13.87 -4.45
C LEU A 191 -4.11 14.67 -5.35
N ARG A 192 -3.84 15.96 -5.57
CA ARG A 192 -4.67 16.83 -6.43
C ARG A 192 -4.80 16.23 -7.83
N PRO A 193 -6.01 15.99 -8.37
CA PRO A 193 -6.20 15.40 -9.70
C PRO A 193 -5.49 16.12 -10.85
N GLY A 194 -5.39 17.46 -10.79
CA GLY A 194 -4.77 18.25 -11.85
C GLY A 194 -3.25 18.40 -11.78
N ASN A 195 -2.62 18.13 -10.64
CA ASN A 195 -1.17 18.22 -10.47
C ASN A 195 -0.69 17.33 -9.30
N PRO A 196 -0.84 16.00 -9.41
CA PRO A 196 -0.47 15.10 -8.32
C PRO A 196 1.05 14.97 -8.23
N VAL A 197 1.56 14.93 -6.99
CA VAL A 197 2.93 14.47 -6.70
C VAL A 197 2.94 13.11 -6.01
N LEU A 198 1.79 12.58 -5.64
CA LEU A 198 1.60 11.19 -5.23
C LEU A 198 0.58 10.51 -6.16
N ASP A 199 0.79 9.22 -6.38
CA ASP A 199 -0.01 8.43 -7.31
C ASP A 199 -1.40 8.11 -6.75
N TYR A 200 -1.44 7.62 -5.51
CA TYR A 200 -2.65 7.36 -4.76
C TYR A 200 -2.32 7.23 -3.26
N ALA A 201 -3.35 7.32 -2.43
CA ALA A 201 -3.30 6.90 -1.04
C ALA A 201 -3.82 5.48 -0.87
N ASN A 202 -3.28 4.74 0.08
CA ASN A 202 -3.96 3.57 0.61
C ASN A 202 -4.67 3.97 1.91
N ALA A 203 -5.99 3.77 2.00
CA ALA A 203 -6.66 3.88 3.29
C ALA A 203 -6.40 2.57 4.05
N MET A 204 -5.57 2.63 5.08
CA MET A 204 -5.16 1.46 5.85
C MET A 204 -6.35 0.71 6.46
N VAL A 205 -6.09 -0.51 6.90
CA VAL A 205 -7.07 -1.24 7.71
C VAL A 205 -7.27 -0.55 9.06
N PRO A 206 -8.50 -0.42 9.57
CA PRO A 206 -8.69 -0.03 10.97
C PRO A 206 -8.14 -1.13 11.89
N ALA A 207 -8.09 -0.93 13.21
CA ALA A 207 -7.46 -1.87 14.15
C ALA A 207 -7.98 -3.33 14.10
N ARG A 208 -9.11 -3.60 13.44
CA ARG A 208 -9.69 -4.92 13.19
C ARG A 208 -10.43 -4.92 11.86
N GLN A 209 -10.71 -6.09 11.30
CA GLN A 209 -11.53 -6.22 10.10
C GLN A 209 -12.85 -5.44 10.25
N PRO A 210 -13.11 -4.43 9.40
CA PRO A 210 -14.36 -3.68 9.47
C PRO A 210 -15.52 -4.53 8.95
N SER A 211 -16.74 -4.22 9.41
CA SER A 211 -17.95 -4.62 8.67
C SER A 211 -18.05 -3.83 7.36
N VAL A 212 -18.97 -4.24 6.47
CA VAL A 212 -19.28 -3.51 5.23
C VAL A 212 -19.62 -2.05 5.51
N SER A 213 -20.50 -1.78 6.47
CA SER A 213 -20.92 -0.42 6.82
C SER A 213 -19.79 0.41 7.42
N SER A 214 -18.94 -0.18 8.27
CA SER A 214 -17.79 0.52 8.85
C SER A 214 -16.72 0.81 7.80
N ALA A 215 -16.46 -0.10 6.86
CA ALA A 215 -15.54 0.13 5.74
C ALA A 215 -16.04 1.30 4.88
N GLN A 216 -17.33 1.27 4.49
CA GLN A 216 -17.96 2.36 3.76
C GLN A 216 -17.84 3.69 4.49
N ALA A 217 -18.18 3.72 5.79
CA ALA A 217 -18.14 4.95 6.57
C ALA A 217 -16.72 5.52 6.65
N ASN A 218 -15.71 4.68 6.88
CA ASN A 218 -14.32 5.11 6.93
C ASN A 218 -13.86 5.71 5.60
N TRP A 219 -14.14 5.04 4.47
CA TRP A 219 -13.74 5.52 3.15
C TRP A 219 -14.53 6.74 2.69
N GLN A 220 -15.81 6.84 3.10
CA GLN A 220 -16.63 8.01 2.82
C GLN A 220 -16.08 9.27 3.51
N GLU A 221 -15.42 9.14 4.67
CA GLU A 221 -14.74 10.29 5.30
C GLU A 221 -13.67 10.88 4.39
N HIS A 222 -12.88 10.05 3.69
CA HIS A 222 -11.90 10.54 2.71
C HIS A 222 -12.57 11.24 1.53
N VAL A 223 -13.66 10.64 1.01
CA VAL A 223 -14.41 11.23 -0.13
C VAL A 223 -14.99 12.59 0.24
N ASP A 224 -15.55 12.74 1.44
CA ASP A 224 -16.21 13.96 1.88
C ASP A 224 -15.26 14.98 2.52
N GLY A 225 -14.09 14.51 2.98
CA GLY A 225 -13.24 15.25 3.89
C GLY A 225 -13.89 15.45 5.27
N LYS A 226 -13.22 16.25 6.10
CA LYS A 226 -13.68 16.59 7.47
C LYS A 226 -13.55 18.09 7.72
N ALA A 227 -14.60 18.82 7.32
CA ALA A 227 -14.71 20.27 7.46
C ALA A 227 -14.73 20.77 8.92
N GLN A 228 -15.05 19.90 9.88
CA GLN A 228 -15.09 20.23 11.31
C GLN A 228 -13.70 20.37 11.96
N TYR A 229 -12.63 19.92 11.32
CA TYR A 229 -11.29 20.16 11.81
C TYR A 229 -10.83 21.59 11.50
N ASN A 230 -9.88 22.09 12.30
CA ASN A 230 -9.28 23.39 12.09
C ASN A 230 -7.74 23.25 12.04
N PRO A 231 -7.11 23.33 10.85
CA PRO A 231 -7.72 23.49 9.53
C PRO A 231 -8.51 22.23 9.07
N PRO A 232 -9.43 22.35 8.09
CA PRO A 232 -10.22 21.20 7.62
C PRO A 232 -9.35 20.19 6.88
N VAL A 233 -9.82 18.94 6.77
CA VAL A 233 -9.31 17.98 5.78
C VAL A 233 -10.19 18.10 4.53
N PRO A 234 -9.66 18.50 3.36
CA PRO A 234 -10.44 18.58 2.12
C PRO A 234 -10.87 17.20 1.59
N PRO A 235 -11.93 17.13 0.77
CA PRO A 235 -12.32 15.95 0.01
C PRO A 235 -11.17 15.35 -0.81
N LEU A 236 -11.11 14.02 -0.85
CA LEU A 236 -10.23 13.24 -1.72
C LEU A 236 -11.03 12.65 -2.89
N ALA A 237 -10.49 12.75 -4.10
CA ALA A 237 -11.11 12.12 -5.26
C ALA A 237 -11.15 10.59 -5.08
N PRO A 238 -12.28 9.92 -5.35
CA PRO A 238 -12.34 8.45 -5.34
C PRO A 238 -11.21 7.81 -6.15
N ALA A 239 -10.93 8.34 -7.34
CA ALA A 239 -9.84 7.89 -8.21
C ALA A 239 -8.42 8.12 -7.66
N LYS A 240 -8.23 8.52 -6.40
CA LYS A 240 -6.93 8.76 -5.76
C LYS A 240 -6.69 7.91 -4.51
N PHE A 241 -7.54 6.94 -4.20
CA PHE A 241 -7.25 6.02 -3.09
C PHE A 241 -7.82 4.61 -3.24
N THR A 242 -7.24 3.69 -2.47
CA THR A 242 -7.74 2.31 -2.29
C THR A 242 -8.32 2.13 -0.88
N GLY A 243 -9.10 1.06 -0.69
CA GLY A 243 -9.61 0.64 0.61
C GLY A 243 -8.88 -0.59 1.16
N GLY A 244 -8.40 -0.50 2.40
CA GLY A 244 -7.74 -1.58 3.13
C GLY A 244 -8.70 -2.57 3.77
N LEU A 245 -8.44 -3.88 3.64
CA LEU A 245 -9.12 -4.96 4.37
C LEU A 245 -8.10 -5.98 4.90
N TYR A 246 -8.40 -6.68 5.99
CA TYR A 246 -7.57 -7.79 6.44
C TYR A 246 -7.84 -9.06 5.64
N VAL A 247 -6.82 -9.90 5.47
CA VAL A 247 -6.95 -11.29 4.96
C VAL A 247 -6.95 -12.33 6.07
N ALA A 248 -6.32 -12.01 7.20
CA ALA A 248 -6.31 -12.85 8.38
C ALA A 248 -6.33 -11.94 9.61
N ASN A 249 -7.03 -12.38 10.66
CA ASN A 249 -7.00 -11.72 11.96
C ASN A 249 -7.14 -12.77 13.07
N GLY A 250 -6.29 -12.68 14.09
CA GLY A 250 -6.29 -13.65 15.19
C GLY A 250 -5.99 -15.07 14.70
N ARG A 251 -6.87 -16.03 15.00
CA ARG A 251 -6.60 -17.47 14.85
C ARG A 251 -7.17 -18.11 13.58
N SER A 252 -7.82 -17.35 12.70
CA SER A 252 -8.50 -17.90 11.52
C SER A 252 -8.34 -16.99 10.30
N PRO A 253 -8.29 -17.56 9.08
CA PRO A 253 -8.27 -16.74 7.89
C PRO A 253 -9.64 -16.12 7.73
N LEU A 254 -9.67 -14.89 7.23
CA LEU A 254 -10.93 -14.19 7.01
C LEU A 254 -11.54 -14.58 5.66
N PRO A 255 -12.84 -14.36 5.44
CA PRO A 255 -13.47 -14.63 4.14
C PRO A 255 -12.80 -13.91 2.97
N GLU A 256 -12.19 -12.75 3.20
CA GLU A 256 -11.35 -12.04 2.22
C GLU A 256 -10.26 -12.96 1.64
N CYS A 257 -9.69 -13.83 2.47
CA CYS A 257 -8.69 -14.81 2.05
C CYS A 257 -9.33 -16.10 1.51
N THR A 258 -10.30 -16.70 2.20
CA THR A 258 -10.71 -18.09 1.90
C THR A 258 -12.09 -18.25 1.27
N ASN A 259 -12.97 -17.25 1.36
CA ASN A 259 -14.35 -17.37 0.89
C ASN A 259 -14.87 -16.03 0.34
N PHE A 260 -14.62 -15.78 -0.95
CA PHE A 260 -15.06 -14.56 -1.61
C PHE A 260 -16.57 -14.31 -1.45
N ALA A 261 -17.39 -15.35 -1.52
CA ALA A 261 -18.84 -15.22 -1.50
C ALA A 261 -19.37 -14.60 -0.19
N GLY A 262 -18.67 -14.83 0.93
CA GLY A 262 -18.99 -14.30 2.26
C GLY A 262 -18.11 -13.13 2.71
N SER A 263 -17.33 -12.54 1.80
CA SER A 263 -16.35 -11.50 2.14
C SER A 263 -16.90 -10.08 2.10
N VAL A 264 -16.28 -9.19 2.89
CA VAL A 264 -16.55 -7.75 2.86
C VAL A 264 -16.20 -7.20 1.49
N GLN A 265 -15.06 -7.60 0.89
CA GLN A 265 -14.64 -7.15 -0.45
C GLN A 265 -15.73 -7.37 -1.51
N LYS A 266 -16.46 -8.50 -1.48
CA LYS A 266 -17.58 -8.76 -2.39
C LYS A 266 -18.75 -7.83 -2.10
N ALA A 267 -19.14 -7.73 -0.83
CA ALA A 267 -20.33 -6.99 -0.42
C ALA A 267 -20.17 -5.47 -0.63
N ILE A 268 -18.96 -4.92 -0.45
CA ILE A 268 -18.68 -3.49 -0.58
C ILE A 268 -18.25 -3.07 -1.99
N ALA A 269 -17.94 -4.01 -2.89
CA ALA A 269 -17.50 -3.71 -4.25
C ALA A 269 -18.44 -2.74 -5.00
N PRO A 270 -19.78 -2.83 -4.91
CA PRO A 270 -20.66 -1.86 -5.57
C PRO A 270 -20.39 -0.41 -5.14
N TYR A 271 -20.24 -0.16 -3.82
CA TYR A 271 -19.86 1.17 -3.32
C TYR A 271 -18.49 1.59 -3.86
N LEU A 272 -17.50 0.70 -3.75
CA LEU A 272 -16.14 0.97 -4.20
C LEU A 272 -16.13 1.37 -5.69
N GLN A 273 -16.92 0.70 -6.53
CA GLN A 273 -16.96 0.92 -7.98
C GLN A 273 -17.86 2.08 -8.41
N SER A 274 -18.63 2.69 -7.50
CA SER A 274 -19.63 3.70 -7.87
C SER A 274 -19.66 4.96 -7.02
N VAL A 275 -18.89 5.05 -5.93
CA VAL A 275 -18.90 6.24 -5.06
C VAL A 275 -18.55 7.50 -5.87
N ALA A 276 -19.42 8.50 -5.81
CA ALA A 276 -19.26 9.74 -6.56
C ALA A 276 -18.21 10.65 -5.88
N PRO A 277 -17.47 11.46 -6.65
CA PRO A 277 -16.68 12.55 -6.11
C PRO A 277 -17.52 13.54 -5.29
N ASN A 278 -16.95 14.11 -4.24
CA ASN A 278 -17.54 15.21 -3.48
C ASN A 278 -16.62 16.45 -3.51
N GLY A 279 -16.53 17.12 -4.66
CA GLY A 279 -15.74 18.34 -4.83
C GLY A 279 -14.28 18.15 -5.28
N ALA A 280 -13.72 16.94 -5.17
CA ALA A 280 -12.40 16.60 -5.71
C ALA A 280 -12.50 15.49 -6.77
N GLY A 281 -12.00 15.73 -7.99
CA GLY A 281 -12.06 14.77 -9.10
C GLY A 281 -13.40 14.78 -9.84
N THR A 282 -13.53 13.94 -10.86
CA THR A 282 -14.71 13.90 -11.74
C THR A 282 -15.23 12.50 -12.04
N THR A 283 -14.43 11.45 -11.85
CA THR A 283 -14.87 10.06 -12.09
C THR A 283 -15.26 9.36 -10.79
N ALA A 284 -16.33 8.58 -10.89
CA ALA A 284 -16.82 7.77 -9.78
C ALA A 284 -15.97 6.51 -9.59
N GLY A 285 -15.96 6.04 -8.35
CA GLY A 285 -15.33 4.80 -7.92
C GLY A 285 -13.89 5.00 -7.44
N MET A 286 -13.55 4.27 -6.38
CA MET A 286 -12.20 4.16 -5.84
C MET A 286 -11.28 3.37 -6.78
N LEU A 287 -9.98 3.41 -6.53
CA LEU A 287 -9.00 2.68 -7.35
C LEU A 287 -9.04 1.16 -7.10
N GLY A 288 -9.39 0.73 -5.89
CA GLY A 288 -9.50 -0.68 -5.58
C GLY A 288 -9.22 -1.06 -4.13
N PHE A 289 -8.70 -2.28 -3.92
CA PHE A 289 -8.47 -2.87 -2.61
C PHE A 289 -6.99 -3.12 -2.35
N MET A 290 -6.60 -2.97 -1.08
CA MET A 290 -5.33 -3.44 -0.54
C MET A 290 -5.57 -4.35 0.67
N PHE A 291 -4.79 -5.42 0.78
CA PHE A 291 -5.02 -6.47 1.77
C PHE A 291 -3.88 -6.59 2.79
N TRP A 292 -4.22 -6.49 4.08
CA TRP A 292 -3.28 -6.62 5.20
C TRP A 292 -3.43 -7.97 5.93
N ALA A 293 -2.38 -8.76 6.15
CA ALA A 293 -1.17 -8.80 5.35
C ALA A 293 -1.00 -10.21 4.81
N ALA A 294 -0.39 -10.30 3.64
CA ALA A 294 0.11 -11.55 3.11
C ALA A 294 1.28 -12.06 3.96
N GLU A 295 1.36 -13.39 4.02
CA GLU A 295 2.27 -14.17 4.84
C GLU A 295 2.06 -13.95 6.34
N ARG A 296 3.04 -13.45 7.11
CA ARG A 296 2.99 -13.51 8.57
C ARG A 296 3.21 -12.12 9.21
N PRO A 297 2.14 -11.38 9.54
CA PRO A 297 2.27 -10.02 10.10
C PRO A 297 2.65 -9.98 11.58
N SER A 298 2.56 -11.09 12.32
CA SER A 298 2.81 -11.11 13.76
C SER A 298 3.27 -12.47 14.28
N THR A 299 3.98 -12.46 15.40
CA THR A 299 4.33 -13.66 16.17
C THR A 299 3.08 -14.40 16.65
N ARG A 300 1.96 -13.69 16.79
CA ARG A 300 0.66 -14.22 17.20
C ARG A 300 -0.31 -14.25 16.03
N GLY A 301 -1.13 -15.29 16.01
CA GLY A 301 -2.14 -15.49 14.98
C GLY A 301 -1.64 -16.33 13.81
N ILE A 302 -2.40 -16.32 12.73
CA ILE A 302 -2.09 -17.10 11.53
C ILE A 302 -1.65 -16.19 10.37
N GLY A 303 -1.01 -16.80 9.38
CA GLY A 303 -0.68 -16.18 8.12
C GLY A 303 -1.43 -16.76 6.93
N THR A 304 -1.09 -16.30 5.73
CA THR A 304 -1.68 -16.77 4.47
C THR A 304 -0.90 -17.90 3.78
N VAL A 305 -0.07 -18.63 4.55
CA VAL A 305 0.72 -19.76 4.06
C VAL A 305 -0.11 -21.05 4.11
N PRO A 306 0.21 -22.11 3.34
CA PRO A 306 -0.53 -23.37 3.38
C PRO A 306 -0.74 -23.90 4.80
N PRO A 307 -1.95 -24.38 5.15
CA PRO A 307 -3.13 -24.54 4.29
C PRO A 307 -4.04 -23.30 4.16
N ASN A 308 -3.67 -22.16 4.73
CA ASN A 308 -4.51 -20.95 4.81
C ASN A 308 -4.34 -19.99 3.62
N THR A 309 -4.20 -20.54 2.42
CA THR A 309 -3.90 -19.75 1.23
C THR A 309 -5.12 -18.99 0.72
N CYS A 310 -4.91 -17.86 0.03
CA CYS A 310 -6.00 -16.93 -0.31
C CYS A 310 -6.60 -17.09 -1.72
N GLN A 311 -6.41 -18.22 -2.41
CA GLN A 311 -6.99 -18.40 -3.75
C GLN A 311 -8.53 -18.39 -3.71
N GLY A 312 -9.16 -18.93 -2.66
CA GLY A 312 -10.63 -19.02 -2.57
C GLY A 312 -11.33 -17.67 -2.34
N GLY A 313 -10.64 -16.70 -1.73
CA GLY A 313 -11.10 -15.34 -1.49
C GLY A 313 -10.53 -14.36 -2.50
N ILE A 314 -9.25 -14.01 -2.38
CA ILE A 314 -8.59 -13.02 -3.25
C ILE A 314 -8.49 -13.55 -4.70
N GLY A 315 -8.11 -14.80 -4.91
CA GLY A 315 -8.01 -15.37 -6.26
C GLY A 315 -9.36 -15.38 -7.01
N THR A 316 -10.42 -15.83 -6.34
CA THR A 316 -11.80 -15.77 -6.85
C THR A 316 -12.25 -14.32 -7.10
N ALA A 317 -11.95 -13.40 -6.18
CA ALA A 317 -12.26 -11.98 -6.32
C ALA A 317 -11.57 -11.38 -7.54
N ALA A 318 -10.28 -11.70 -7.74
CA ALA A 318 -9.50 -11.22 -8.86
C ALA A 318 -10.09 -11.63 -10.21
N THR A 319 -10.59 -12.87 -10.30
CA THR A 319 -11.31 -13.36 -11.48
C THR A 319 -12.65 -12.64 -11.64
N THR A 320 -13.43 -12.53 -10.55
CA THR A 320 -14.77 -11.91 -10.57
C THR A 320 -14.73 -10.44 -10.96
N PHE A 321 -13.75 -9.69 -10.45
CA PHE A 321 -13.57 -8.28 -10.72
C PHE A 321 -12.81 -8.00 -12.02
N GLY A 322 -12.33 -9.04 -12.73
CA GLY A 322 -11.59 -8.90 -13.98
C GLY A 322 -10.28 -8.13 -13.80
N ILE A 323 -9.56 -8.39 -12.70
CA ILE A 323 -8.33 -7.68 -12.37
C ILE A 323 -7.29 -7.88 -13.47
N GLN A 324 -6.80 -6.76 -13.99
CA GLN A 324 -5.78 -6.72 -15.03
C GLN A 324 -4.38 -6.80 -14.42
N THR A 325 -3.57 -7.70 -14.99
CA THR A 325 -2.14 -7.83 -14.71
C THR A 325 -1.40 -7.86 -16.06
N PRO A 326 -0.45 -6.94 -16.32
CA PRO A 326 0.02 -5.88 -15.43
C PRO A 326 -1.03 -4.83 -15.04
N MET A 327 -0.81 -4.17 -13.90
CA MET A 327 -1.65 -3.06 -13.44
C MET A 327 -1.82 -2.00 -14.55
N PRO A 328 -3.05 -1.56 -14.87
CA PRO A 328 -3.28 -0.56 -15.90
C PRO A 328 -2.86 0.84 -15.44
N ALA A 329 -2.76 1.78 -16.38
CA ALA A 329 -2.65 3.20 -16.05
C ALA A 329 -3.82 3.62 -15.15
N LEU A 330 -3.54 4.35 -14.06
CA LEU A 330 -4.57 4.73 -13.09
C LEU A 330 -5.44 5.87 -13.61
N ARG A 331 -6.73 5.87 -13.24
CA ARG A 331 -7.58 7.05 -13.44
C ARG A 331 -6.97 8.24 -12.70
N GLN A 332 -7.00 9.40 -13.34
CA GLN A 332 -6.38 10.63 -12.82
C GLN A 332 -7.34 11.56 -12.10
N SER A 333 -8.62 11.55 -12.48
CA SER A 333 -9.69 12.31 -11.85
C SER A 333 -10.97 11.52 -11.88
#